data_AF-A0A2G6N9G2-F1
#
_entry.id   AF-A0A2G6N9G2-F1
#
_cell.length_a   1.000
_cell.length_b   1.000
_cell.length_c   1.000
_cell.angle_alpha   90.00
_cell.angle_beta   90.00
_cell.angle_gamma   90.00
#
_symmetry.space_group_name_H-M   'P 1'
#
loop_
_entity.id
_entity.type
_entity.pdbx_description
1 polymer ?
#
loop_
_entity_poly.entity_id
_entity_poly.type
_entity_poly.pdbx_seq_one_letter_code
_entity_poly.pdbx_strand_id
1 'polypeptide(L)'
;MNVARYYLLVCASLWRMACHSLRPQRRTFTRQNTIVDKDLYNDVVTWQNKQIASMSFEDSVPCPSEGVIDLGKMKMLHTTTLRHVDHQEDGMWKVSTETLQQGKGISLDQSIVLMHRLRDAGFPDHALGVVSVQLKHQRHSFAIIQDTEDDFWMLDNGYFSVLPVRASHFLARRTDIVYLIGFNFFDIWTY
;
A
#
# COMPACT_ATOMS: atom_id res chain seq x y z
N MET A 1 -14.19 -8.59 -4.04
CA MET A 1 -15.08 -7.52 -4.57
C MET A 1 -15.81 -7.95 -5.84
N ASN A 2 -17.14 -7.77 -5.92
CA ASN A 2 -17.91 -8.09 -7.14
C ASN A 2 -17.77 -7.00 -8.24
N VAL A 3 -18.12 -7.37 -9.47
CA VAL A 3 -17.93 -6.52 -10.67
C VAL A 3 -18.72 -5.20 -10.58
N ALA A 4 -19.97 -5.24 -10.10
CA ALA A 4 -20.80 -4.05 -9.96
C ALA A 4 -20.21 -3.04 -8.96
N ARG A 5 -19.77 -3.51 -7.79
CA ARG A 5 -19.11 -2.67 -6.77
C ARG A 5 -17.80 -2.09 -7.30
N TYR A 6 -17.03 -2.85 -8.07
CA TYR A 6 -15.81 -2.35 -8.70
C TYR A 6 -16.09 -1.14 -9.60
N TYR A 7 -17.06 -1.23 -10.51
CA TYR A 7 -17.37 -0.10 -11.42
C TYR A 7 -17.93 1.11 -10.67
N LEU A 8 -18.74 0.91 -9.63
CA LEU A 8 -19.20 2.01 -8.76
C LEU A 8 -18.01 2.73 -8.10
N LEU A 9 -17.05 1.98 -7.56
CA LEU A 9 -15.85 2.55 -6.95
C LEU A 9 -14.92 3.20 -7.97
N VAL A 10 -14.85 2.69 -9.22
CA VAL A 10 -14.12 3.34 -10.32
C VAL A 10 -14.70 4.72 -10.59
N CYS A 11 -16.02 4.83 -10.74
CA CYS A 11 -16.69 6.12 -10.94
C CYS A 11 -16.41 7.08 -9.78
N ALA A 12 -16.54 6.60 -8.54
CA ALA A 12 -16.23 7.41 -7.35
C ALA A 12 -14.76 7.85 -7.32
N SER A 13 -13.83 6.98 -7.71
CA SER A 13 -12.38 7.28 -7.76
C SER A 13 -12.08 8.33 -8.82
N LEU A 14 -12.65 8.20 -10.02
CA LEU A 14 -12.50 9.19 -11.09
C LEU A 14 -13.06 10.55 -10.67
N TRP A 15 -14.22 10.58 -10.02
CA TRP A 15 -14.79 11.81 -9.49
C TRP A 15 -13.89 12.47 -8.45
N ARG A 16 -13.37 11.69 -7.49
CA ARG A 16 -12.40 12.17 -6.50
C ARG A 16 -11.15 12.71 -7.20
N MET A 17 -10.57 11.95 -8.12
CA MET A 17 -9.39 12.38 -8.89
C MET A 17 -9.65 13.68 -9.65
N ALA A 18 -10.80 13.84 -10.30
CA ALA A 18 -11.18 15.07 -10.98
C ALA A 18 -11.25 16.24 -10.00
N CYS A 19 -11.94 16.10 -8.86
CA CYS A 19 -11.96 17.10 -7.79
C CYS A 19 -10.54 17.42 -7.29
N HIS A 20 -9.69 16.39 -7.18
CA HIS A 20 -8.29 16.50 -6.81
C HIS A 20 -7.39 17.05 -7.92
N SER A 21 -7.83 17.17 -9.17
CA SER A 21 -7.03 17.77 -10.25
C SER A 21 -7.26 19.28 -10.42
N LEU A 22 -8.41 19.79 -9.96
CA LEU A 22 -8.84 21.19 -10.16
C LEU A 22 -8.15 22.23 -9.27
N ARG A 23 -7.16 21.86 -8.43
CA ARG A 23 -6.39 22.82 -7.62
C ARG A 23 -4.87 22.57 -7.72
N PRO A 24 -4.02 23.59 -7.82
CA PRO A 24 -2.60 23.40 -8.15
C PRO A 24 -1.71 22.88 -7.01
N GLN A 25 -2.23 22.62 -5.80
CA GLN A 25 -1.42 22.17 -4.67
C GLN A 25 -0.84 20.77 -4.89
N ARG A 26 0.50 20.67 -4.79
CA ARG A 26 1.28 19.43 -4.76
C ARG A 26 2.15 19.42 -3.50
N ARG A 27 2.33 18.24 -2.92
CA ARG A 27 3.25 18.00 -1.79
C ARG A 27 4.24 16.92 -2.21
N THR A 28 5.48 17.06 -1.77
CA THR A 28 6.53 16.05 -1.92
C THR A 28 6.45 15.05 -0.77
N PHE A 29 6.75 13.79 -1.09
CA PHE A 29 6.76 12.65 -0.20
C PHE A 29 8.13 11.99 -0.28
N THR A 30 9.10 12.59 0.40
CA THR A 30 10.47 12.08 0.51
C THR A 30 10.60 11.16 1.71
N ARG A 31 11.23 10.00 1.52
CA ARG A 31 11.47 9.05 2.62
C ARG A 31 12.40 9.66 3.67
N GLN A 32 12.03 9.49 4.93
CA GLN A 32 12.84 9.90 6.07
C GLN A 32 13.07 8.70 7.00
N ASN A 33 14.30 8.57 7.50
CA ASN A 33 14.66 7.50 8.42
C ASN A 33 14.31 7.84 9.90
N THR A 34 13.84 9.06 10.14
CA THR A 34 13.43 9.50 11.48
C THR A 34 11.98 9.14 11.73
N ILE A 35 11.75 8.33 12.76
CA ILE A 35 10.42 7.85 13.14
C ILE A 35 9.99 8.54 14.43
N VAL A 36 8.84 9.21 14.38
CA VAL A 36 8.33 10.05 15.48
C VAL A 36 7.19 9.35 16.25
N ASP A 37 6.37 8.55 15.55
CA ASP A 37 5.29 7.78 16.16
C ASP A 37 5.79 6.38 16.59
N LYS A 38 6.05 6.22 17.90
CA LYS A 38 6.58 4.98 18.48
C LYS A 38 5.58 3.82 18.46
N ASP A 39 4.30 4.10 18.63
CA ASP A 39 3.29 3.04 18.73
C ASP A 39 3.06 2.41 17.36
N LEU A 40 2.90 3.25 16.33
CA LEU A 40 2.75 2.76 14.97
C LEU A 40 4.03 2.05 14.48
N TYR A 41 5.21 2.55 14.88
CA TYR A 41 6.47 1.87 14.59
C TYR A 41 6.53 0.47 15.19
N ASN A 42 6.18 0.32 16.47
CA ASN A 42 6.19 -0.99 17.15
C ASN A 42 5.22 -1.98 16.49
N ASP A 43 4.05 -1.50 16.03
CA ASP A 43 3.10 -2.30 15.26
C ASP A 43 3.74 -2.80 13.94
N VAL A 44 4.38 -1.90 13.19
CA VAL A 44 5.11 -2.24 11.94
C VAL A 44 6.21 -3.27 12.20
N VAL A 45 7.05 -3.04 13.21
CA VAL A 45 8.16 -3.96 13.57
C VAL A 45 7.62 -5.33 13.96
N THR A 46 6.57 -5.36 14.78
CA THR A 46 5.94 -6.63 15.21
C THR A 46 5.45 -7.42 14.01
N TRP A 47 4.84 -6.73 13.05
CA TRP A 47 4.38 -7.35 11.81
C TRP A 47 5.53 -7.83 10.92
N GLN A 48 6.56 -7.01 10.73
CA GLN A 48 7.71 -7.34 9.89
C GLN A 48 8.40 -8.60 10.44
N ASN A 49 8.60 -8.67 11.76
CA ASN A 49 9.13 -9.85 12.42
C ASN A 49 8.27 -11.10 12.22
N LYS A 50 6.94 -10.97 12.31
CA LYS A 50 6.02 -12.09 12.05
C LYS A 50 6.07 -12.56 10.60
N GLN A 51 6.16 -11.64 9.63
CA GLN A 51 6.30 -12.02 8.22
C GLN A 51 7.61 -12.76 7.97
N ILE A 52 8.73 -12.20 8.42
CA ILE A 52 10.05 -12.81 8.25
C ILE A 52 10.06 -14.20 8.89
N ALA A 53 9.51 -14.36 10.10
CA ALA A 53 9.43 -15.66 10.77
C ALA A 53 8.54 -16.68 10.05
N SER A 54 7.53 -16.23 9.29
CA SER A 54 6.65 -17.11 8.51
C SER A 54 7.23 -17.52 7.16
N MET A 55 8.24 -16.82 6.65
CA MET A 55 8.95 -17.21 5.44
C MET A 55 9.91 -18.34 5.82
N SER A 56 9.61 -19.57 5.42
CA SER A 56 10.48 -20.71 5.66
C SER A 56 11.85 -20.45 5.04
N PHE A 57 12.93 -20.61 5.82
CA PHE A 57 14.33 -20.41 5.41
C PHE A 57 14.80 -21.25 4.19
N GLU A 58 13.95 -22.11 3.64
CA GLU A 58 14.19 -22.83 2.38
C GLU A 58 13.86 -21.98 1.14
N ASP A 59 12.97 -21.00 1.27
CA ASP A 59 12.79 -19.94 0.28
C ASP A 59 13.81 -18.85 0.60
N SER A 60 14.86 -18.77 -0.24
CA SER A 60 15.99 -17.84 -0.12
C SER A 60 15.61 -16.51 0.53
N VAL A 61 16.39 -16.10 1.55
CA VAL A 61 16.32 -14.78 2.18
C VAL A 61 15.99 -13.74 1.11
N PRO A 62 14.90 -12.98 1.27
CA PRO A 62 14.53 -11.93 0.34
C PRO A 62 15.77 -11.11 -0.08
N CYS A 63 16.18 -11.22 -1.36
CA CYS A 63 17.31 -10.45 -1.91
C CYS A 63 16.74 -9.27 -2.72
N PRO A 64 17.33 -8.07 -2.61
CA PRO A 64 16.88 -6.92 -3.38
C PRO A 64 16.88 -7.18 -4.89
N SER A 65 15.73 -6.96 -5.53
CA SER A 65 15.58 -6.96 -7.00
C SER A 65 15.87 -5.58 -7.60
N GLU A 66 16.57 -5.52 -8.74
CA GLU A 66 16.84 -4.31 -9.54
C GLU A 66 15.90 -4.15 -10.76
N GLY A 67 14.69 -4.70 -10.69
CA GLY A 67 13.74 -4.67 -11.80
C GLY A 67 13.24 -3.28 -12.23
N VAL A 68 12.36 -3.24 -13.24
CA VAL A 68 11.81 -2.01 -13.83
C VAL A 68 10.36 -1.81 -13.41
N ILE A 69 9.96 -0.56 -13.16
CA ILE A 69 8.57 -0.19 -12.87
C ILE A 69 7.76 -0.20 -14.19
N ASP A 70 6.90 -1.21 -14.35
CA ASP A 70 5.95 -1.29 -15.47
C ASP A 70 4.54 -0.87 -15.00
N LEU A 71 4.08 0.29 -15.46
CA LEU A 71 2.76 0.84 -15.07
C LEU A 71 1.58 -0.01 -15.56
N GLY A 72 1.70 -0.68 -16.71
CA GLY A 72 0.67 -1.57 -17.23
C GLY A 72 0.54 -2.81 -16.37
N LYS A 73 1.67 -3.44 -16.04
CA LYS A 73 1.74 -4.60 -15.15
C LYS A 73 1.26 -4.26 -13.75
N MET A 74 1.64 -3.10 -13.22
CA MET A 74 1.17 -2.58 -11.92
C MET A 74 -0.36 -2.48 -11.89
N LYS A 75 -0.98 -1.83 -12.88
CA LYS A 75 -2.46 -1.68 -12.97
C LYS A 75 -3.18 -3.01 -13.05
N MET A 76 -2.65 -3.94 -13.84
CA MET A 76 -3.18 -5.29 -14.00
C MET A 76 -3.13 -6.05 -12.67
N LEU A 77 -1.99 -6.07 -11.99
CA LEU A 77 -1.81 -6.75 -10.72
C LEU A 77 -2.69 -6.16 -9.62
N HIS A 78 -2.76 -4.82 -9.54
CA HIS A 78 -3.64 -4.12 -8.62
C HIS A 78 -5.10 -4.53 -8.83
N THR A 79 -5.63 -4.41 -10.05
CA THR A 79 -7.00 -4.79 -10.39
C THR A 79 -7.27 -6.26 -10.08
N THR A 80 -6.31 -7.14 -10.37
CA THR A 80 -6.39 -8.57 -10.08
C THR A 80 -6.48 -8.81 -8.57
N THR A 81 -5.67 -8.13 -7.76
CA THR A 81 -5.71 -8.25 -6.30
C THR A 81 -7.03 -7.79 -5.71
N LEU A 82 -7.57 -6.65 -6.18
CA LEU A 82 -8.88 -6.15 -5.71
C LEU A 82 -10.04 -7.12 -5.97
N ARG A 83 -9.94 -7.92 -7.04
CA ARG A 83 -10.98 -8.90 -7.40
C ARG A 83 -10.83 -10.22 -6.63
N HIS A 84 -9.59 -10.65 -6.37
CA HIS A 84 -9.30 -11.96 -5.78
C HIS A 84 -9.25 -11.97 -4.25
N VAL A 85 -8.93 -10.84 -3.62
CA VAL A 85 -8.89 -10.72 -2.16
C VAL A 85 -10.10 -9.91 -1.72
N ASP A 86 -11.02 -10.53 -0.99
CA ASP A 86 -12.18 -9.82 -0.48
C ASP A 86 -11.81 -8.95 0.72
N HIS A 87 -12.24 -7.69 0.69
CA HIS A 87 -11.95 -6.75 1.76
C HIS A 87 -12.94 -6.96 2.90
N GLN A 88 -12.43 -7.21 4.11
CA GLN A 88 -13.22 -7.21 5.34
C GLN A 88 -12.81 -6.04 6.22
N GLU A 89 -13.78 -5.38 6.84
CA GLU A 89 -13.57 -4.39 7.89
C GLU A 89 -13.50 -5.13 9.23
N ASP A 90 -12.40 -5.84 9.50
CA ASP A 90 -12.27 -6.60 10.74
C ASP A 90 -10.94 -6.31 11.42
N GLY A 91 -10.99 -5.67 12.59
CA GLY A 91 -9.83 -5.06 13.24
C GLY A 91 -8.67 -6.02 13.51
N MET A 92 -7.48 -5.42 13.48
CA MET A 92 -6.13 -5.96 13.79
C MET A 92 -5.38 -6.66 12.66
N TRP A 93 -4.07 -6.41 12.66
CA TRP A 93 -3.09 -6.84 11.66
C TRP A 93 -2.92 -8.35 11.70
N LYS A 94 -3.06 -9.02 10.55
CA LYS A 94 -2.86 -10.47 10.41
C LYS A 94 -1.65 -10.77 9.53
N VAL A 95 -1.16 -12.01 9.59
CA VAL A 95 -0.04 -12.45 8.77
C VAL A 95 -0.53 -12.74 7.36
N SER A 96 0.18 -12.28 6.33
CA SER A 96 -0.24 -12.40 4.91
C SER A 96 -0.59 -13.83 4.46
N THR A 97 0.10 -14.83 5.00
CA THR A 97 -0.15 -16.25 4.73
C THR A 97 -1.54 -16.71 5.17
N GLU A 98 -2.03 -16.22 6.33
CA GLU A 98 -3.39 -16.50 6.81
C GLU A 98 -4.44 -15.87 5.90
N THR A 99 -4.20 -14.63 5.45
CA THR A 99 -5.06 -13.90 4.52
C THR A 99 -5.17 -14.57 3.15
N LEU A 100 -4.04 -15.06 2.62
CA LEU A 100 -3.95 -15.71 1.31
C LEU A 100 -4.73 -17.03 1.27
N GLN A 101 -4.68 -17.82 2.35
CA GLN A 101 -5.42 -19.09 2.43
C GLN A 101 -6.94 -18.89 2.48
N GLN A 102 -7.41 -17.74 2.95
CA GLN A 102 -8.83 -17.48 3.15
C GLN A 102 -9.44 -16.51 2.13
N GLY A 103 -8.62 -15.88 1.28
CA GLY A 103 -9.08 -14.89 0.29
C GLY A 103 -9.76 -13.67 0.90
N LYS A 104 -9.50 -13.36 2.16
CA LYS A 104 -10.17 -12.32 2.98
C LYS A 104 -9.14 -11.55 3.78
N GLY A 105 -9.25 -10.21 3.85
CA GLY A 105 -8.33 -9.39 4.66
C GLY A 105 -8.72 -7.93 4.83
N ILE A 106 -8.09 -7.26 5.80
CA ILE A 106 -8.16 -5.81 5.97
C ILE A 106 -7.34 -5.06 4.92
N SER A 107 -7.38 -3.73 4.95
CA SER A 107 -6.63 -2.89 4.02
C SER A 107 -5.12 -3.15 4.06
N LEU A 108 -4.58 -3.42 5.24
CA LEU A 108 -3.19 -3.85 5.40
C LEU A 108 -2.91 -5.17 4.67
N ASP A 109 -3.71 -6.21 4.90
CA ASP A 109 -3.46 -7.52 4.30
C ASP A 109 -3.50 -7.46 2.77
N GLN A 110 -4.48 -6.75 2.21
CA GLN A 110 -4.57 -6.55 0.76
C GLN A 110 -3.35 -5.81 0.21
N SER A 111 -2.83 -4.83 0.96
CA SER A 111 -1.63 -4.08 0.59
C SER A 111 -0.40 -4.98 0.55
N ILE A 112 -0.27 -5.86 1.54
CA ILE A 112 0.84 -6.81 1.63
C ILE A 112 0.77 -7.83 0.49
N VAL A 113 -0.40 -8.42 0.25
CA VAL A 113 -0.60 -9.35 -0.87
C VAL A 113 -0.25 -8.69 -2.21
N LEU A 114 -0.63 -7.41 -2.38
CA LEU A 114 -0.26 -6.67 -3.58
C LEU A 114 1.25 -6.44 -3.66
N MET A 115 1.91 -6.09 -2.55
CA MET A 115 3.37 -5.92 -2.49
C MET A 115 4.09 -7.22 -2.88
N HIS A 116 3.67 -8.38 -2.35
CA HIS A 116 4.23 -9.68 -2.76
C HIS A 116 4.03 -9.94 -4.26
N ARG A 117 2.82 -9.75 -4.79
CA ARG A 117 2.55 -9.96 -6.23
C ARG A 117 3.37 -9.05 -7.13
N LEU A 118 3.63 -7.81 -6.70
CA LEU A 118 4.51 -6.89 -7.42
C LEU A 118 5.96 -7.38 -7.37
N ARG A 119 6.42 -7.83 -6.22
CA ARG A 119 7.74 -8.42 -6.05
C ARG A 119 7.95 -9.66 -6.93
N ASP A 120 7.02 -10.60 -6.89
CA ASP A 120 7.05 -11.83 -7.71
C ASP A 120 6.99 -11.51 -9.21
N ALA A 121 6.36 -10.37 -9.56
CA ALA A 121 6.33 -9.84 -10.90
C ALA A 121 7.64 -9.12 -11.32
N GLY A 122 8.65 -9.09 -10.46
CA GLY A 122 9.97 -8.52 -10.74
C GLY A 122 10.06 -7.01 -10.55
N PHE A 123 9.17 -6.38 -9.78
CA PHE A 123 9.36 -4.98 -9.40
C PHE A 123 10.53 -4.85 -8.41
N PRO A 124 11.25 -3.71 -8.40
CA PRO A 124 12.42 -3.55 -7.55
C PRO A 124 12.04 -3.39 -6.08
N ASP A 125 12.68 -4.15 -5.19
CA ASP A 125 12.32 -4.21 -3.76
C ASP A 125 12.45 -2.85 -3.06
N HIS A 126 13.43 -2.04 -3.47
CA HIS A 126 13.62 -0.70 -2.90
C HIS A 126 12.46 0.25 -3.23
N ALA A 127 11.76 0.03 -4.35
CA ALA A 127 10.59 0.82 -4.75
C ALA A 127 9.31 0.36 -4.04
N LEU A 128 9.24 -0.92 -3.66
CA LEU A 128 8.03 -1.50 -3.09
C LEU A 128 7.86 -1.16 -1.62
N GLY A 129 6.61 -1.00 -1.22
CA GLY A 129 6.26 -0.89 0.19
C GLY A 129 4.76 -0.92 0.44
N VAL A 130 4.41 -0.84 1.71
CA VAL A 130 3.08 -0.54 2.22
C VAL A 130 3.19 0.76 2.98
N VAL A 131 2.21 1.63 2.80
CA VAL A 131 2.06 2.84 3.63
C VAL A 131 0.85 2.68 4.51
N SER A 132 1.06 2.85 5.82
CA SER A 132 -0.02 2.99 6.79
C SER A 132 -0.20 4.45 7.16
N VAL A 133 -1.45 4.90 7.12
CA VAL A 133 -1.83 6.28 7.39
C VAL A 133 -2.65 6.34 8.67
N GLN A 134 -2.24 7.21 9.58
CA GLN A 134 -3.03 7.55 10.76
C GLN A 134 -3.94 8.72 10.42
N LEU A 135 -5.25 8.47 10.41
CA LEU A 135 -6.29 9.51 10.38
C LEU A 135 -6.76 9.79 11.81
N LYS A 136 -7.47 10.90 12.03
CA LYS A 136 -7.96 11.30 13.37
C LYS A 136 -8.69 10.21 14.16
N HIS A 137 -9.43 9.32 13.49
CA HIS A 137 -10.28 8.32 14.14
C HIS A 137 -10.09 6.89 13.61
N GLN A 138 -9.16 6.68 12.68
CA GLN A 138 -8.97 5.37 12.05
C GLN A 138 -7.60 5.26 11.41
N ARG A 139 -7.18 4.02 11.16
CA ARG A 139 -5.97 3.70 10.39
C ARG A 139 -6.38 3.08 9.07
N HIS A 140 -5.58 3.33 8.04
CA HIS A 140 -5.76 2.70 6.74
C HIS A 140 -4.41 2.40 6.10
N SER A 141 -4.32 1.35 5.30
CA SER A 141 -3.08 0.98 4.64
C SER A 141 -3.31 0.71 3.15
N PHE A 142 -2.33 1.08 2.33
CA PHE A 142 -2.32 0.80 0.89
C PHE A 142 -0.91 0.41 0.45
N ALA A 143 -0.80 -0.38 -0.62
CA ALA A 143 0.50 -0.68 -1.20
C ALA A 143 1.00 0.53 -1.99
N ILE A 144 2.32 0.64 -2.12
CA ILE A 144 2.95 1.70 -2.88
C ILE A 144 4.05 1.19 -3.81
N ILE A 145 4.31 1.97 -4.86
CA ILE A 145 5.52 1.88 -5.66
C ILE A 145 6.16 3.26 -5.69
N GLN A 146 7.31 3.41 -5.04
CA GLN A 146 8.14 4.60 -5.11
C GLN A 146 8.76 4.68 -6.50
N ASP A 147 8.41 5.72 -7.24
CA ASP A 147 8.81 5.88 -8.63
C ASP A 147 9.81 7.03 -8.80
N THR A 148 9.73 8.05 -7.94
CA THR A 148 10.72 9.12 -7.80
C THR A 148 11.12 9.25 -6.34
N GLU A 149 12.20 9.97 -6.03
CA GLU A 149 12.64 10.19 -4.63
C GLU A 149 11.60 10.92 -3.76
N ASP A 150 10.69 11.67 -4.39
CA ASP A 150 9.75 12.58 -3.76
C ASP A 150 8.28 12.25 -4.03
N ASP A 151 7.97 11.12 -4.68
CA ASP A 151 6.59 10.70 -4.93
C ASP A 151 6.45 9.19 -5.16
N PHE A 152 5.26 8.69 -4.89
CA PHE A 152 4.93 7.28 -5.05
C PHE A 152 3.52 7.07 -5.64
N TRP A 153 3.35 5.95 -6.31
CA TRP A 153 2.04 5.45 -6.69
C TRP A 153 1.36 4.81 -5.50
N MET A 154 0.12 5.22 -5.22
CA MET A 154 -0.78 4.60 -4.27
C MET A 154 -1.62 3.54 -4.96
N LEU A 155 -1.59 2.32 -4.42
CA LEU A 155 -2.35 1.17 -4.88
C LEU A 155 -3.32 0.75 -3.78
N ASP A 156 -4.46 1.41 -3.76
CA ASP A 156 -5.43 1.33 -2.68
C ASP A 156 -6.64 0.43 -3.01
N ASN A 157 -7.39 0.00 -2.01
CA ASN A 157 -8.51 -0.92 -2.15
C ASN A 157 -9.87 -0.26 -2.40
N GLY A 158 -9.91 1.07 -2.54
CA GLY A 158 -11.12 1.85 -2.77
C GLY A 158 -11.55 2.72 -1.60
N TYR A 159 -10.87 2.59 -0.45
CA TYR A 159 -11.03 3.53 0.65
C TYR A 159 -10.73 4.97 0.19
N PHE A 160 -9.57 5.16 -0.42
CA PHE A 160 -9.16 6.36 -1.14
C PHE A 160 -9.46 6.27 -2.64
N SER A 161 -9.00 5.23 -3.31
CA SER A 161 -9.14 5.04 -4.75
C SER A 161 -8.97 3.57 -5.13
N VAL A 162 -9.79 3.08 -6.07
CA VAL A 162 -9.54 1.76 -6.72
C VAL A 162 -8.67 1.88 -7.98
N LEU A 163 -8.30 3.10 -8.36
CA LEU A 163 -7.36 3.37 -9.44
C LEU A 163 -6.00 3.76 -8.86
N PRO A 164 -4.87 3.33 -9.46
CA PRO A 164 -3.56 3.83 -9.09
C PRO A 164 -3.48 5.35 -9.24
N VAL A 165 -3.05 6.04 -8.18
CA VAL A 165 -2.95 7.50 -8.13
C VAL A 165 -1.61 7.93 -7.53
N ARG A 166 -1.11 9.10 -7.93
CA ARG A 166 0.10 9.69 -7.32
C ARG A 166 -0.22 10.30 -5.96
N ALA A 167 0.66 10.05 -4.98
CA ALA A 167 0.52 10.60 -3.64
C ALA A 167 0.57 12.13 -3.65
N SER A 168 1.49 12.74 -4.42
CA SER A 168 1.61 14.19 -4.61
C SER A 168 0.33 14.88 -5.06
N HIS A 169 -0.55 14.17 -5.78
CA HIS A 169 -1.84 14.68 -6.24
C HIS A 169 -2.96 14.39 -5.24
N PHE A 170 -2.93 13.22 -4.61
CA PHE A 170 -4.04 12.74 -3.80
C PHE A 170 -3.90 13.09 -2.32
N LEU A 171 -2.76 12.75 -1.70
CA LEU A 171 -2.51 12.96 -0.27
C LEU A 171 -2.16 14.40 0.09
N ALA A 172 -1.64 15.19 -0.87
CA ALA A 172 -1.25 16.58 -0.63
C ALA A 172 -2.35 17.49 -0.04
N ARG A 173 -3.62 17.10 -0.18
CA ARG A 173 -4.77 17.87 0.30
C ARG A 173 -5.46 17.29 1.53
N ARG A 174 -4.93 16.20 2.07
CA ARG A 174 -5.54 15.46 3.17
C ARG A 174 -5.03 16.00 4.49
N THR A 175 -5.73 17.01 5.01
CA THR A 175 -5.44 17.65 6.31
C THR A 175 -5.87 16.80 7.50
N ASP A 176 -6.58 15.69 7.24
CA ASP A 176 -7.00 14.70 8.22
C ASP A 176 -5.93 13.62 8.49
N ILE A 177 -4.86 13.58 7.68
CA ILE A 177 -3.71 12.69 7.88
C ILE A 177 -2.81 13.30 8.95
N VAL A 178 -2.59 12.54 10.01
CA VAL A 178 -1.72 12.90 11.14
C VAL A 178 -0.31 12.39 10.89
N TYR A 179 -0.18 11.20 10.30
CA TYR A 179 1.10 10.54 10.13
C TYR A 179 1.09 9.52 8.97
N LEU A 180 2.24 9.37 8.31
CA LEU A 180 2.50 8.42 7.23
C LEU A 180 3.74 7.59 7.60
N ILE A 181 3.58 6.27 7.73
CA ILE A 181 4.69 5.33 7.86
C ILE A 181 4.71 4.42 6.64
N GLY A 182 5.85 4.31 6.00
CA GLY A 182 6.12 3.34 4.95
C GLY A 182 6.96 2.19 5.48
N PHE A 183 6.75 1.00 4.95
CA PHE A 183 7.57 -0.16 5.29
C PHE A 183 7.54 -1.21 4.19
N ASN A 184 8.56 -2.06 4.15
CA ASN A 184 8.63 -3.25 3.32
C ASN A 184 9.25 -4.42 4.12
N PHE A 185 9.77 -5.44 3.44
CA PHE A 185 10.40 -6.60 4.10
C PHE A 185 11.68 -6.27 4.89
N PHE A 186 12.33 -5.15 4.58
CA PHE A 186 13.69 -4.84 5.05
C PHE A 186 13.81 -3.51 5.76
N ASP A 187 12.88 -2.59 5.50
CA ASP A 187 13.02 -1.19 5.87
C ASP A 187 11.70 -0.60 6.35
N ILE A 188 11.81 0.45 7.19
CA ILE A 188 10.72 1.22 7.77
C ILE A 188 11.12 2.70 7.70
N TRP A 189 10.23 3.54 7.16
CA TRP A 189 10.49 4.96 6.94
C TRP A 189 9.23 5.81 7.16
N THR A 190 9.39 7.12 7.14
CA THR A 190 8.31 8.12 7.26
C THR A 190 8.32 9.08 6.07
N TYR A 191 7.26 9.92 5.94
CA TYR A 191 7.10 10.94 4.90
C TYR A 191 6.65 12.29 5.46
#